data_AF-A0A7C3IAX6-F1
#
_entry.id   AF-A0A7C3IAX6-F1
#
_cell.length_a   1.000
_cell.length_b   1.000
_cell.length_c   1.000
_cell.angle_alpha   90.00
_cell.angle_beta   90.00
_cell.angle_gamma   90.00
#
_symmetry.space_group_name_H-M   'P 1'
#
loop_
_entity.id
_entity.type
_entity.pdbx_description
1 polymer ?
#
loop_
_entity_poly.entity_id
_entity_poly.type
_entity_poly.pdbx_seq_one_letter_code
_entity_poly.pdbx_strand_id
1 'polypeptide(L)'
;MNGPFKTRSINEITYAPLTRRSFLKFGAAAAAAYAGFSVALSPLKDLKEHLSIEEFLQQHYERLTAEHMQKILARIEKEIERDYHVRATVKDIKPMHGVEYAFALNIGKCIGCRRCVYGCMAENNTSRDPQIQYIRVLEMKKGSQNVEESEHYYDHEWVPQADKYYMPVQCQQCQNPPCTKACPVKATWQEPDGIIVVDYNWCIGCRYCMAACPYWARRFNFAKPALPPEDINTDMAYLGNRIRPRGVVEKCTFCLRRVRQGMQPACVEVCPTGSRVFGNVRDPKSPIHYILNNKRVYIFKEEAGTIPRFYYCFDV
;
A
#
# COMPACT_ATOMS: atom_id res chain seq x y z
N MET A 1 -7.14 -41.83 42.65
CA MET A 1 -6.04 -42.82 42.48
C MET A 1 -5.37 -42.54 41.14
N ASN A 2 -4.26 -41.81 41.18
CA ASN A 2 -3.45 -41.47 40.00
C ASN A 2 -2.61 -42.69 39.60
N GLY A 3 -2.95 -43.34 38.49
CA GLY A 3 -2.08 -44.32 37.82
C GLY A 3 -1.20 -43.62 36.79
N PRO A 4 0.09 -43.95 36.65
CA PRO A 4 1.00 -43.19 35.80
C PRO A 4 0.73 -43.50 34.31
N PHE A 5 0.48 -42.46 33.51
CA PHE A 5 0.57 -42.54 32.06
C PHE A 5 2.04 -42.81 31.68
N LYS A 6 2.36 -44.04 31.30
CA LYS A 6 3.66 -44.38 30.69
C LYS A 6 3.71 -43.79 29.28
N THR A 7 4.30 -42.61 29.14
CA THR A 7 4.76 -42.10 27.84
C THR A 7 5.94 -42.94 27.37
N ARG A 8 5.73 -43.77 26.35
CA ARG A 8 6.82 -44.48 25.65
C ARG A 8 7.68 -43.49 24.90
N SER A 9 9.00 -43.64 24.97
CA SER A 9 9.92 -42.77 24.24
C SER A 9 9.82 -43.04 22.72
N ILE A 10 10.13 -42.04 21.88
CA ILE A 10 10.13 -42.17 20.42
C ILE A 10 11.03 -43.35 19.97
N ASN A 11 12.11 -43.62 20.70
CA ASN A 11 13.02 -44.74 20.43
C ASN A 11 12.40 -46.12 20.69
N GLU A 12 11.38 -46.25 21.56
CA GLU A 12 10.67 -47.52 21.76
C GLU A 12 9.67 -47.83 20.63
N ILE A 13 9.28 -46.82 19.84
CA ILE A 13 8.36 -46.97 18.70
C ILE A 13 9.13 -47.40 17.45
N THR A 14 10.37 -46.90 17.27
CA THR A 14 11.18 -47.14 16.07
C THR A 14 11.87 -48.51 16.03
N TYR A 15 12.06 -49.17 17.17
CA TYR A 15 12.80 -50.45 17.29
C TYR A 15 11.96 -51.63 17.81
N ALA A 16 10.63 -51.56 17.73
CA ALA A 16 9.78 -52.70 18.06
C ALA A 16 9.92 -53.80 16.97
N PRO A 17 10.13 -55.08 17.33
CA PRO A 17 10.27 -56.15 16.33
C PRO A 17 8.99 -56.26 15.48
N LEU A 18 9.17 -56.24 14.16
CA LEU A 18 8.09 -56.39 13.19
C LEU A 18 7.45 -57.78 13.34
N THR A 19 6.35 -57.85 14.08
CA THR A 19 5.52 -59.05 14.17
C THR A 19 4.53 -59.09 13.00
N ARG A 20 4.13 -60.29 12.55
CA ARG A 20 3.13 -60.48 11.49
C ARG A 20 1.84 -59.67 11.74
N ARG A 21 1.43 -59.54 13.00
CA ARG A 21 0.26 -58.75 13.42
C ARG A 21 0.49 -57.24 13.29
N SER A 22 1.69 -56.74 13.61
CA SER A 22 2.06 -55.33 13.42
C SER A 22 2.17 -54.95 11.94
N PHE A 23 2.71 -55.84 11.11
CA PHE A 23 2.80 -55.66 9.67
C PHE A 23 1.41 -55.57 9.02
N LEU A 24 0.49 -56.47 9.38
CA LEU A 24 -0.88 -56.42 8.86
C LEU A 24 -1.65 -55.17 9.31
N LYS A 25 -1.45 -54.71 10.55
CA LYS A 25 -2.07 -53.47 11.05
C LYS A 25 -1.52 -52.22 10.35
N PHE A 26 -0.20 -52.14 10.17
CA PHE A 26 0.42 -51.03 9.43
C PHE A 26 0.05 -51.05 7.95
N GLY A 27 0.03 -52.24 7.33
CA GLY A 27 -0.41 -52.40 5.94
C GLY A 27 -1.86 -51.98 5.72
N ALA A 28 -2.77 -52.38 6.63
CA ALA A 28 -4.17 -51.96 6.57
C ALA A 28 -4.34 -50.45 6.78
N ALA A 29 -3.61 -49.85 7.73
CA ALA A 29 -3.64 -48.41 7.96
C ALA A 29 -3.06 -47.60 6.79
N ALA A 30 -1.96 -48.07 6.20
CA ALA A 30 -1.36 -47.46 5.01
C ALA A 30 -2.29 -47.58 3.79
N ALA A 31 -2.93 -48.73 3.60
CA ALA A 31 -3.91 -48.92 2.53
C ALA A 31 -5.14 -48.02 2.71
N ALA A 32 -5.64 -47.86 3.93
CA ALA A 32 -6.75 -46.95 4.23
C ALA A 32 -6.37 -45.49 4.03
N ALA A 33 -5.16 -45.08 4.42
CA ALA A 33 -4.63 -43.74 4.18
C ALA A 33 -4.46 -43.47 2.67
N TYR A 34 -3.95 -44.45 1.91
CA TYR A 34 -3.79 -44.34 0.47
C TYR A 34 -5.16 -44.28 -0.24
N ALA A 35 -6.13 -45.06 0.20
CA ALA A 35 -7.49 -45.01 -0.30
C ALA A 35 -8.14 -43.64 -0.02
N GLY A 36 -8.04 -43.15 1.22
CA GLY A 36 -8.54 -41.83 1.61
C GLY A 36 -7.90 -40.68 0.84
N PHE A 37 -6.59 -40.74 0.61
CA PHE A 37 -5.85 -39.76 -0.20
C PHE A 37 -6.25 -39.82 -1.68
N SER A 38 -6.48 -41.02 -2.22
CA SER A 38 -6.94 -41.20 -3.61
C SER A 38 -8.37 -40.71 -3.83
N VAL A 39 -9.24 -40.80 -2.83
CA VAL A 39 -10.60 -40.25 -2.84
C VAL A 39 -10.57 -38.73 -2.69
N ALA A 40 -9.72 -38.17 -1.81
CA ALA A 40 -9.55 -36.72 -1.67
C ALA A 40 -9.00 -36.06 -2.96
N LEU A 41 -8.23 -36.81 -3.74
CA LEU A 41 -7.72 -36.39 -5.06
C LEU A 41 -8.63 -36.81 -6.22
N SER A 42 -9.76 -37.50 -5.97
CA SER A 42 -10.69 -37.88 -7.05
C SER A 42 -11.23 -36.68 -7.84
N PRO A 43 -11.49 -35.49 -7.24
CA PRO A 43 -11.93 -34.32 -8.00
C PRO A 43 -10.86 -33.77 -8.95
N LEU A 44 -9.58 -34.16 -8.78
CA LEU A 44 -8.49 -33.79 -9.70
C LEU A 44 -8.37 -34.74 -10.90
N LYS A 45 -9.05 -35.90 -10.88
CA LYS A 45 -9.08 -36.80 -12.05
C LYS A 45 -9.91 -36.21 -13.19
N ASP A 46 -10.97 -35.48 -12.86
CA ASP A 46 -11.82 -34.79 -13.85
C ASP A 46 -11.12 -33.54 -14.43
N LEU A 47 -9.99 -33.11 -13.84
CA LEU A 47 -9.20 -31.97 -14.29
C LEU A 47 -8.27 -32.27 -15.46
N LYS A 48 -8.19 -33.54 -15.92
CA LYS A 48 -7.09 -33.99 -16.79
C LYS A 48 -7.34 -33.97 -18.30
N GLU A 49 -8.55 -33.69 -18.79
CA GLU A 49 -8.81 -33.82 -20.23
C GLU A 49 -8.99 -32.51 -21.01
N HIS A 50 -9.31 -31.37 -20.39
CA HIS A 50 -9.61 -30.14 -21.16
C HIS A 50 -9.05 -28.82 -20.65
N LEU A 51 -8.21 -28.80 -19.60
CA LEU A 51 -7.73 -27.54 -19.04
C LEU A 51 -6.23 -27.63 -18.78
N SER A 52 -5.44 -27.07 -19.71
CA SER A 52 -4.09 -26.64 -19.37
C SER A 52 -4.17 -25.67 -18.18
N ILE A 53 -3.14 -25.65 -17.31
CA ILE A 53 -3.07 -24.69 -16.21
C ILE A 53 -3.24 -23.25 -16.74
N GLU A 54 -2.79 -22.99 -17.97
CA GLU A 54 -2.99 -21.74 -18.69
C GLU A 54 -4.46 -21.48 -19.06
N GLU A 55 -5.20 -22.47 -19.54
CA GLU A 55 -6.65 -22.36 -19.79
C GLU A 55 -7.46 -22.24 -18.49
N PHE A 56 -7.07 -22.93 -17.42
CA PHE A 56 -7.69 -22.81 -16.10
C PHE A 56 -7.48 -21.39 -15.56
N LEU A 57 -6.25 -20.89 -15.62
CA LEU A 57 -5.95 -19.52 -15.23
C LEU A 57 -6.65 -18.51 -16.16
N GLN A 58 -6.69 -18.73 -17.48
CA GLN A 58 -7.44 -17.89 -18.43
C GLN A 58 -8.95 -17.88 -18.14
N GLN A 59 -9.55 -19.01 -17.78
CA GLN A 59 -10.95 -19.12 -17.38
C GLN A 59 -11.22 -18.41 -16.04
N HIS A 60 -10.23 -18.34 -15.15
CA HIS A 60 -10.35 -17.67 -13.86
C HIS A 60 -9.87 -16.20 -13.87
N TYR A 61 -9.29 -15.70 -14.96
CA TYR A 61 -9.09 -14.27 -15.22
C TYR A 61 -10.38 -13.66 -15.79
N GLU A 62 -11.45 -13.74 -15.02
CA GLU A 62 -12.69 -13.02 -15.35
C GLU A 62 -12.47 -11.51 -15.21
N ARG A 63 -13.01 -10.74 -16.17
CA ARG A 63 -13.13 -9.29 -15.98
C ARG A 63 -13.99 -9.04 -14.75
N LEU A 64 -13.48 -8.22 -13.83
CA LEU A 64 -14.21 -7.88 -12.61
C LEU A 64 -15.54 -7.19 -12.97
N THR A 65 -16.65 -7.91 -12.82
CA THR A 65 -17.99 -7.40 -13.09
C THR A 65 -18.41 -6.40 -12.01
N ALA A 66 -19.40 -5.56 -12.31
CA ALA A 66 -19.97 -4.65 -11.32
C ALA A 66 -20.54 -5.42 -10.12
N GLU A 67 -21.15 -6.58 -10.34
CA GLU A 67 -21.67 -7.43 -9.26
C GLU A 67 -20.55 -8.00 -8.38
N HIS A 68 -19.47 -8.50 -8.99
CA HIS A 68 -18.30 -8.96 -8.23
C HIS A 68 -17.63 -7.84 -7.45
N MET A 69 -17.56 -6.63 -8.02
CA MET A 69 -17.08 -5.45 -7.29
C MET A 69 -17.95 -5.17 -6.06
N GLN A 70 -19.28 -5.17 -6.18
CA GLN A 70 -20.18 -4.96 -5.04
C GLN A 70 -19.98 -6.02 -3.94
N LYS A 71 -19.80 -7.29 -4.32
CA LYS A 71 -19.48 -8.37 -3.37
C LYS A 71 -18.16 -8.11 -2.65
N ILE A 72 -17.14 -7.62 -3.35
CA ILE A 72 -15.84 -7.26 -2.75
C ILE A 72 -15.98 -6.08 -1.79
N LEU A 73 -16.68 -5.02 -2.18
CA LEU A 73 -16.89 -3.84 -1.33
C LEU A 73 -17.64 -4.22 -0.04
N ALA A 74 -18.74 -4.96 -0.16
CA ALA A 74 -19.51 -5.45 0.98
C ALA A 74 -18.70 -6.38 1.90
N ARG A 75 -17.81 -7.21 1.33
CA ARG A 75 -16.88 -8.03 2.11
C ARG A 75 -15.92 -7.16 2.92
N ILE A 76 -15.33 -6.14 2.29
CA ILE A 76 -14.38 -5.23 2.97
C ILE A 76 -15.09 -4.47 4.10
N GLU A 77 -16.30 -3.96 3.88
CA GLU A 77 -17.09 -3.28 4.92
C GLU A 77 -17.37 -4.20 6.11
N LYS A 78 -17.77 -5.45 5.86
CA LYS A 78 -17.98 -6.47 6.91
C LYS A 78 -16.69 -6.81 7.66
N GLU A 79 -15.57 -6.92 6.96
CA GLU A 79 -14.26 -7.15 7.60
C GLU A 79 -13.87 -5.99 8.51
N ILE A 80 -14.12 -4.74 8.09
CA ILE A 80 -13.86 -3.55 8.91
C ILE A 80 -14.76 -3.53 10.15
N GLU A 81 -16.05 -3.79 9.99
CA GLU A 81 -17.00 -3.83 11.12
C GLU A 81 -16.64 -4.93 12.12
N ARG A 82 -16.22 -6.11 11.64
CA ARG A 82 -15.78 -7.22 12.49
C ARG A 82 -14.47 -6.92 13.22
N ASP A 83 -13.49 -6.36 12.51
CA ASP A 83 -12.11 -6.24 13.01
C ASP A 83 -11.85 -4.96 13.79
N TYR A 84 -12.60 -3.89 13.51
CA TYR A 84 -12.40 -2.56 14.08
C TYR A 84 -13.66 -2.01 14.77
N HIS A 85 -14.80 -2.72 14.73
CA HIS A 85 -16.06 -2.31 15.36
C HIS A 85 -16.59 -0.95 14.87
N VAL A 86 -16.32 -0.62 13.60
CA VAL A 86 -16.76 0.62 12.94
C VAL A 86 -17.49 0.29 11.65
N ARG A 87 -18.63 0.96 11.43
CA ARG A 87 -19.35 0.90 10.14
C ARG A 87 -18.72 1.88 9.16
N ALA A 88 -18.04 1.33 8.15
CA ALA A 88 -17.41 2.09 7.08
C ALA A 88 -18.20 1.97 5.77
N THR A 89 -18.00 2.92 4.86
CA THR A 89 -18.50 2.88 3.49
C THR A 89 -17.32 2.84 2.54
N VAL A 90 -17.26 1.82 1.67
CA VAL A 90 -16.18 1.66 0.70
C VAL A 90 -16.74 1.81 -0.72
N LYS A 91 -16.19 2.76 -1.48
CA LYS A 91 -16.63 3.07 -2.85
C LYS A 91 -15.54 2.80 -3.88
N ASP A 92 -15.96 2.35 -5.05
CA ASP A 92 -15.10 2.25 -6.24
C ASP A 92 -15.16 3.58 -7.02
N ILE A 93 -14.35 4.55 -6.57
CA ILE A 93 -14.32 5.89 -7.14
C ILE A 93 -13.48 5.88 -8.41
N LYS A 94 -14.12 6.18 -9.55
CA LYS A 94 -13.51 6.12 -10.88
C LYS A 94 -12.57 7.29 -11.18
N PRO A 95 -11.54 7.08 -12.01
CA PRO A 95 -10.64 8.14 -12.45
C PRO A 95 -11.37 9.19 -13.28
N MET A 96 -10.82 10.40 -13.29
CA MET A 96 -11.30 11.47 -14.14
C MET A 96 -10.51 11.50 -15.45
N HIS A 97 -11.20 11.47 -16.58
CA HIS A 97 -10.57 11.61 -17.89
C HIS A 97 -10.23 13.08 -18.18
N GLY A 98 -9.15 13.31 -18.94
CA GLY A 98 -8.73 14.66 -19.33
C GLY A 98 -8.06 15.47 -18.22
N VAL A 99 -7.96 14.92 -17.00
CA VAL A 99 -7.28 15.52 -15.85
C VAL A 99 -5.91 14.90 -15.69
N GLU A 100 -4.94 15.70 -15.25
CA GLU A 100 -3.64 15.19 -14.84
C GLU A 100 -3.21 15.85 -13.54
N TYR A 101 -3.33 15.08 -12.46
CA TYR A 101 -3.03 15.60 -11.12
C TYR A 101 -1.54 15.73 -10.89
N ALA A 102 -1.13 16.88 -10.39
CA ALA A 102 0.23 17.16 -9.98
C ALA A 102 0.27 17.91 -8.65
N PHE A 103 1.44 17.89 -8.03
CA PHE A 103 1.72 18.52 -6.76
C PHE A 103 2.89 19.50 -6.91
N ALA A 104 2.81 20.67 -6.29
CA ALA A 104 3.91 21.60 -6.15
C ALA A 104 4.16 21.87 -4.66
N LEU A 105 5.41 21.80 -4.22
CA LEU A 105 5.81 22.05 -2.85
C LEU A 105 6.81 23.20 -2.80
N ASN A 106 6.38 24.31 -2.21
CA ASN A 106 7.23 25.45 -1.96
C ASN A 106 8.08 25.21 -0.72
N ILE A 107 9.36 24.95 -0.93
CA ILE A 107 10.32 24.66 0.15
C ILE A 107 10.59 25.93 0.99
N GLY A 108 10.57 27.12 0.38
CA GLY A 108 10.78 28.39 1.07
C GLY A 108 9.68 28.73 2.09
N LYS A 109 8.46 28.21 1.90
CA LYS A 109 7.34 28.37 2.84
C LYS A 109 7.19 27.21 3.83
N CYS A 110 7.97 26.13 3.70
CA CYS A 110 7.82 24.97 4.57
C CYS A 110 8.50 25.20 5.92
N ILE A 111 7.71 25.23 6.98
CA ILE A 111 8.19 25.44 8.35
C ILE A 111 8.47 24.16 9.12
N GLY A 112 8.49 22.98 8.47
CA GLY A 112 8.82 21.73 9.18
C GLY A 112 7.80 21.23 10.21
N CYS A 113 6.61 21.84 10.35
CA CYS A 113 5.64 21.52 11.42
C CYS A 113 5.00 20.11 11.39
N ARG A 114 5.29 19.28 10.38
CA ARG A 114 4.75 17.92 10.19
C ARG A 114 3.21 17.75 10.23
N ARG A 115 2.41 18.81 10.33
CA ARG A 115 0.91 18.73 10.26
C ARG A 115 0.41 17.96 9.04
N CYS A 116 1.09 18.14 7.91
CA CYS A 116 0.80 17.41 6.67
C CYS A 116 0.99 15.89 6.76
N VAL A 117 1.89 15.41 7.63
CA VAL A 117 2.09 13.98 7.94
C VAL A 117 0.86 13.46 8.68
N TYR A 118 0.49 14.12 9.78
CA TYR A 118 -0.66 13.71 10.60
C TYR A 118 -1.99 13.81 9.86
N GLY A 119 -2.22 14.88 9.08
CA GLY A 119 -3.40 14.99 8.23
C GLY A 119 -3.48 13.88 7.18
N CYS A 120 -2.34 13.46 6.62
CA CYS A 120 -2.29 12.30 5.72
C CYS A 120 -2.61 10.99 6.45
N MET A 121 -2.13 10.82 7.68
CA MET A 121 -2.36 9.63 8.50
C MET A 121 -3.83 9.49 8.94
N ALA A 122 -4.48 10.62 9.26
CA ALA A 122 -5.90 10.68 9.61
C ALA A 122 -6.79 10.38 8.39
N GLU A 123 -6.52 11.00 7.25
CA GLU A 123 -7.32 10.79 6.03
C GLU A 123 -7.16 9.36 5.47
N ASN A 124 -5.93 8.84 5.48
CA ASN A 124 -5.60 7.62 4.76
C ASN A 124 -5.59 6.37 5.64
N ASN A 125 -6.07 6.39 6.88
CA ASN A 125 -6.12 5.21 7.76
C ASN A 125 -4.79 4.42 7.81
N THR A 126 -3.65 5.11 7.91
CA THR A 126 -2.35 4.43 7.98
C THR A 126 -2.10 3.88 9.38
N SER A 127 -1.47 2.71 9.48
CA SER A 127 -1.20 2.06 10.77
C SER A 127 -0.52 2.99 11.79
N ARG A 128 -0.96 2.94 13.05
CA ARG A 128 -0.29 3.61 14.18
C ARG A 128 0.82 2.74 14.78
N ASP A 129 0.65 1.42 14.74
CA ASP A 129 1.64 0.45 15.22
C ASP A 129 1.68 -0.81 14.30
N PRO A 130 2.81 -1.10 13.63
CA PRO A 130 3.94 -0.21 13.44
C PRO A 130 3.50 1.06 12.71
N GLN A 131 4.09 2.20 13.07
CA GLN A 131 3.70 3.48 12.52
C GLN A 131 4.05 3.58 11.03
N ILE A 132 3.05 3.90 10.20
CA ILE A 132 3.25 4.12 8.76
C ILE A 132 2.95 5.58 8.41
N GLN A 133 3.95 6.24 7.83
CA GLN A 133 3.88 7.59 7.32
C GLN A 133 4.24 7.65 5.82
N TYR A 134 3.41 8.35 5.03
CA TYR A 134 3.65 8.55 3.60
C TYR A 134 4.52 9.73 3.27
N ILE A 135 4.54 10.71 4.16
CA ILE A 135 5.32 11.93 4.04
C ILE A 135 6.45 11.83 5.06
N ARG A 136 7.68 11.98 4.59
CA ARG A 136 8.85 12.20 5.44
C ARG A 136 9.24 13.65 5.32
N VAL A 137 9.34 14.38 6.42
CA VAL A 137 9.83 15.76 6.40
C VAL A 137 11.31 15.73 6.70
N LEU A 138 12.14 16.10 5.73
CA LEU A 138 13.59 16.13 5.86
C LEU A 138 13.99 17.51 6.38
N GLU A 139 14.74 17.56 7.47
CA GLU A 139 15.44 18.77 7.90
C GLU A 139 16.78 18.85 7.17
N MET A 140 16.97 19.94 6.44
CA MET A 140 18.11 20.18 5.56
C MET A 140 18.88 21.40 6.06
N LYS A 141 20.20 21.39 5.96
CA LYS A 141 21.03 22.57 6.22
C LYS A 141 20.90 23.58 5.08
N LYS A 142 20.65 24.86 5.38
CA LYS A 142 20.65 25.93 4.37
C LYS A 142 22.00 25.97 3.65
N GLY A 143 21.96 26.05 2.32
CA GLY A 143 23.15 26.01 1.46
C GLY A 143 23.61 24.61 1.05
N SER A 144 23.05 23.54 1.61
CA SER A 144 23.27 22.16 1.14
C SER A 144 21.99 21.61 0.50
N GLN A 145 22.14 20.85 -0.59
CA GLN A 145 21.05 20.04 -1.17
C GLN A 145 21.31 18.54 -0.98
N ASN A 146 22.29 18.17 -0.15
CA ASN A 146 22.60 16.77 0.12
C ASN A 146 21.52 16.14 1.01
N VAL A 147 20.62 15.37 0.39
CA VAL A 147 19.54 14.67 1.11
C VAL A 147 20.04 13.49 1.95
N GLU A 148 21.26 13.00 1.72
CA GLU A 148 21.85 11.92 2.51
C GLU A 148 22.27 12.39 3.90
N GLU A 149 22.61 13.66 4.03
CA GLU A 149 22.94 14.32 5.30
C GLU A 149 21.69 14.88 6.03
N SER A 150 20.49 14.60 5.52
CA SER A 150 19.26 15.15 6.08
C SER A 150 18.83 14.45 7.37
N GLU A 151 18.30 15.22 8.32
CA GLU A 151 17.74 14.67 9.55
C GLU A 151 16.25 14.34 9.33
N HIS A 152 15.87 13.10 9.62
CA HIS A 152 14.52 12.58 9.43
C HIS A 152 13.65 12.74 10.68
N TYR A 153 14.28 12.70 11.87
CA TYR A 153 13.63 12.58 13.18
C TYR A 153 14.03 13.72 14.12
N TYR A 154 14.12 14.94 13.58
CA TYR A 154 14.33 16.13 14.40
C TYR A 154 13.20 16.32 15.43
N ASP A 155 13.57 16.70 16.65
CA ASP A 155 12.69 16.94 17.80
C ASP A 155 13.18 18.17 18.60
N HIS A 156 13.37 19.27 17.87
CA HIS A 156 13.76 20.55 18.48
C HIS A 156 12.58 21.14 19.26
N GLU A 157 12.87 21.87 20.34
CA GLU A 157 11.85 22.60 21.11
C GLU A 157 11.03 23.56 20.23
N TRP A 158 11.70 24.22 19.27
CA TRP A 158 11.10 25.12 18.30
C TRP A 158 11.44 24.71 16.87
N VAL A 159 10.44 24.70 16.00
CA VAL A 159 10.59 24.45 14.57
C VAL A 159 9.80 25.54 13.84
N PRO A 160 10.40 26.29 12.89
CA PRO A 160 11.65 26.02 12.18
C PRO A 160 12.93 26.51 12.89
N GLN A 161 14.06 25.84 12.61
CA GLN A 161 15.40 26.28 13.01
C GLN A 161 16.00 27.29 12.02
N ALA A 162 16.80 28.24 12.50
CA ALA A 162 17.27 29.39 11.72
C ALA A 162 18.22 29.01 10.56
N ASP A 163 19.09 28.02 10.76
CA ASP A 163 20.06 27.53 9.78
C ASP A 163 19.52 26.38 8.91
N LYS A 164 18.24 26.00 9.08
CA LYS A 164 17.62 24.85 8.41
C LYS A 164 16.50 25.25 7.46
N TYR A 165 16.24 24.37 6.49
CA TYR A 165 15.01 24.38 5.69
C TYR A 165 14.42 22.97 5.66
N TYR A 166 13.12 22.87 5.37
CA TYR A 166 12.40 21.60 5.48
C TYR A 166 11.88 21.15 4.12
N MET A 167 12.19 19.91 3.76
CA MET A 167 11.81 19.32 2.47
C MET A 167 10.97 18.06 2.69
N PRO A 168 9.62 18.16 2.63
CA PRO A 168 8.76 16.98 2.63
C PRO A 168 8.93 16.13 1.36
N VAL A 169 9.19 14.83 1.54
CA VAL A 169 9.32 13.83 0.48
C VAL A 169 8.21 12.78 0.62
N GLN A 170 7.54 12.49 -0.48
CA GLN A 170 6.47 11.49 -0.58
C GLN A 170 6.45 10.83 -1.97
N CYS A 171 5.41 10.05 -2.29
CA CYS A 171 5.22 9.51 -3.63
C CYS A 171 5.04 10.63 -4.65
N GLN A 172 5.85 10.58 -5.72
CA GLN A 172 5.92 11.61 -6.75
C GLN A 172 4.91 11.39 -7.90
N GLN A 173 4.13 10.31 -7.87
CA GLN A 173 3.18 9.89 -8.93
C GLN A 173 3.75 9.99 -10.36
N CYS A 174 4.94 9.40 -10.54
CA CYS A 174 5.72 9.41 -11.77
C CYS A 174 4.90 9.05 -13.02
N GLN A 175 5.15 9.76 -14.12
CA GLN A 175 4.62 9.43 -15.45
C GLN A 175 5.34 8.22 -16.05
N ASN A 176 6.64 8.04 -15.77
CA ASN A 176 7.41 6.84 -16.08
C ASN A 176 7.73 6.05 -14.79
N PRO A 177 6.74 5.40 -14.14
CA PRO A 177 6.89 4.82 -12.81
C PRO A 177 7.61 3.46 -12.83
N PRO A 178 8.87 3.34 -12.35
CA PRO A 178 9.57 2.05 -12.29
C PRO A 178 8.85 1.04 -11.38
N CYS A 179 8.20 1.54 -10.33
CA CYS A 179 7.47 0.69 -9.38
C CYS A 179 6.26 -0.05 -9.97
N THR A 180 5.67 0.40 -11.08
CA THR A 180 4.59 -0.33 -11.77
C THR A 180 5.17 -1.44 -12.64
N LYS A 181 6.26 -1.16 -13.36
CA LYS A 181 6.99 -2.10 -14.20
C LYS A 181 7.59 -3.25 -13.39
N ALA A 182 8.02 -2.97 -12.16
CA ALA A 182 8.60 -3.96 -11.26
C ALA A 182 7.58 -4.91 -10.60
N CYS A 183 6.27 -4.69 -10.76
CA CYS A 183 5.26 -5.52 -10.11
C CYS A 183 4.97 -6.78 -10.93
N PRO A 184 5.36 -7.99 -10.47
CA PRO A 184 5.22 -9.22 -11.27
C PRO A 184 3.75 -9.58 -11.53
N VAL A 185 2.86 -9.24 -10.60
CA VAL A 185 1.42 -9.53 -10.68
C VAL A 185 0.58 -8.34 -11.18
N LYS A 186 1.21 -7.21 -11.53
CA LYS A 186 0.50 -5.99 -11.97
C LYS A 186 -0.54 -5.44 -10.96
N ALA A 187 -0.30 -5.62 -9.66
CA ALA A 187 -1.13 -5.04 -8.59
C ALA A 187 -1.10 -3.50 -8.51
N THR A 188 -0.28 -2.84 -9.31
CA THR A 188 -0.11 -1.38 -9.29
C THR A 188 0.06 -0.87 -10.72
N TRP A 189 -0.70 0.16 -11.07
CA TRP A 189 -0.74 0.75 -12.40
C TRP A 189 -1.01 2.24 -12.31
N GLN A 190 -0.94 2.93 -13.45
CA GLN A 190 -1.29 4.33 -13.59
C GLN A 190 -2.72 4.46 -14.11
N GLU A 191 -3.54 5.23 -13.42
CA GLU A 191 -4.89 5.58 -13.85
C GLU A 191 -4.88 6.76 -14.84
N PRO A 192 -5.95 6.97 -15.64
CA PRO A 192 -6.05 8.05 -16.62
C PRO A 192 -5.87 9.47 -16.07
N ASP A 193 -6.13 9.66 -14.77
CA ASP A 193 -5.94 10.94 -14.05
C ASP A 193 -4.49 11.17 -13.57
N GLY A 194 -3.58 10.25 -13.90
CA GLY A 194 -2.16 10.28 -13.54
C GLY A 194 -1.82 9.67 -12.18
N ILE A 195 -2.82 9.30 -11.37
CA ILE A 195 -2.57 8.72 -10.05
C ILE A 195 -2.07 7.27 -10.22
N ILE A 196 -0.93 6.95 -9.59
CA ILE A 196 -0.53 5.55 -9.47
C ILE A 196 -1.38 4.92 -8.37
N VAL A 197 -2.01 3.78 -8.63
CA VAL A 197 -2.84 3.08 -7.65
C VAL A 197 -2.18 1.76 -7.26
N VAL A 198 -2.60 1.20 -6.13
CA VAL A 198 -2.23 -0.15 -5.70
C VAL A 198 -3.51 -0.84 -5.30
N ASP A 199 -3.80 -1.97 -5.93
CA ASP A 199 -4.86 -2.85 -5.45
C ASP A 199 -4.31 -3.73 -4.32
N TYR A 200 -4.77 -3.45 -3.10
CA TYR A 200 -4.35 -4.21 -1.92
C TYR A 200 -4.87 -5.65 -1.92
N ASN A 201 -5.94 -5.98 -2.63
CA ASN A 201 -6.40 -7.37 -2.75
C ASN A 201 -5.52 -8.18 -3.71
N TRP A 202 -4.92 -7.50 -4.70
CA TRP A 202 -4.07 -8.14 -5.70
C TRP A 202 -2.59 -8.14 -5.32
N CYS A 203 -2.18 -7.29 -4.38
CA CYS A 203 -0.81 -7.18 -3.95
C CYS A 203 -0.34 -8.43 -3.19
N ILE A 204 0.58 -9.20 -3.78
CA ILE A 204 1.20 -10.38 -3.15
C ILE A 204 2.33 -10.06 -2.17
N GLY A 205 2.65 -8.78 -1.96
CA GLY A 205 3.63 -8.40 -0.95
C GLY A 205 5.10 -8.69 -1.26
N CYS A 206 5.49 -8.91 -2.52
CA CYS A 206 6.88 -9.21 -2.89
C CYS A 206 7.88 -8.05 -2.72
N ARG A 207 7.38 -6.81 -2.48
CA ARG A 207 8.17 -5.59 -2.20
C ARG A 207 9.11 -5.10 -3.32
N TYR A 208 9.15 -5.73 -4.50
CA TYR A 208 9.95 -5.23 -5.63
C TYR A 208 9.63 -3.79 -6.04
N CYS A 209 8.35 -3.40 -5.96
CA CYS A 209 7.95 -2.02 -6.20
C CYS A 209 8.56 -1.01 -5.21
N MET A 210 8.92 -1.44 -3.99
CA MET A 210 9.63 -0.61 -3.01
C MET A 210 11.09 -0.42 -3.41
N ALA A 211 11.77 -1.51 -3.77
CA ALA A 211 13.16 -1.47 -4.23
C ALA A 211 13.32 -0.63 -5.50
N ALA A 212 12.36 -0.73 -6.43
CA ALA A 212 12.35 0.03 -7.67
C ALA A 212 12.04 1.54 -7.49
N CYS A 213 11.60 1.98 -6.31
CA CYS A 213 11.18 3.37 -6.10
C CYS A 213 12.36 4.24 -5.62
N PRO A 214 12.86 5.19 -6.43
CA PRO A 214 14.03 6.00 -6.07
C PRO A 214 13.75 7.00 -4.94
N TYR A 215 12.48 7.19 -4.58
CA TYR A 215 12.02 8.14 -3.56
C TYR A 215 11.75 7.50 -2.20
N TRP A 216 11.88 6.17 -2.11
CA TRP A 216 11.50 5.37 -0.94
C TRP A 216 10.09 5.74 -0.42
N ALA A 217 9.14 5.85 -1.35
CA ALA A 217 7.80 6.37 -1.10
C ALA A 217 6.71 5.30 -0.85
N ARG A 218 7.11 4.02 -0.88
CA ARG A 218 6.23 2.88 -0.61
C ARG A 218 6.51 2.31 0.78
N ARG A 219 5.47 1.83 1.44
CA ARG A 219 5.49 1.29 2.80
C ARG A 219 4.88 -0.11 2.79
N PHE A 220 5.40 -1.02 3.61
CA PHE A 220 4.91 -2.39 3.68
C PHE A 220 4.20 -2.63 5.00
N ASN A 221 3.02 -3.25 4.95
CA ASN A 221 2.28 -3.63 6.14
C ASN A 221 2.82 -4.95 6.70
N PHE A 222 3.79 -4.88 7.61
CA PHE A 222 4.40 -6.06 8.25
C PHE A 222 3.45 -6.77 9.22
N ALA A 223 2.61 -5.99 9.91
CA ALA A 223 1.60 -6.45 10.85
C ALA A 223 0.20 -6.02 10.39
N LYS A 224 -0.83 -6.51 11.08
CA LYS A 224 -2.19 -5.98 10.93
C LYS A 224 -2.18 -4.52 11.46
N PRO A 225 -2.74 -3.54 10.73
CA PRO A 225 -2.73 -2.16 11.18
C PRO A 225 -3.44 -1.98 12.52
N ALA A 226 -2.75 -1.39 13.49
CA ALA A 226 -3.36 -0.88 14.71
C ALA A 226 -3.94 0.51 14.44
N LEU A 227 -5.27 0.61 14.49
CA LEU A 227 -6.03 1.84 14.31
C LEU A 227 -7.10 1.90 15.41
N PRO A 228 -7.07 2.89 16.31
CA PRO A 228 -8.15 3.13 17.24
C PRO A 228 -9.47 3.41 16.48
N PRO A 229 -10.62 2.85 16.89
CA PRO A 229 -11.90 3.05 16.22
C PRO A 229 -12.26 4.53 15.98
N GLU A 230 -11.93 5.40 16.93
CA GLU A 230 -12.16 6.83 16.91
C GLU A 230 -11.34 7.58 15.84
N ASP A 231 -10.22 7.00 15.43
CA ASP A 231 -9.26 7.56 14.45
C ASP A 231 -9.55 7.12 13.01
N ILE A 232 -10.51 6.19 12.82
CA ILE A 232 -10.79 5.60 11.51
C ILE A 232 -11.67 6.54 10.69
N ASN A 233 -11.15 6.96 9.54
CA ASN A 233 -11.95 7.58 8.49
C ASN A 233 -12.84 6.51 7.82
N THR A 234 -14.14 6.63 8.03
CA THR A 234 -15.15 5.66 7.56
C THR A 234 -15.54 5.81 6.10
N ASP A 235 -15.21 6.93 5.43
CA ASP A 235 -15.49 7.13 4.01
C ASP A 235 -14.28 6.76 3.17
N MET A 236 -14.29 5.54 2.64
CA MET A 236 -13.14 4.90 2.04
C MET A 236 -13.30 4.69 0.54
N ALA A 237 -12.18 4.74 -0.18
CA ALA A 237 -12.10 4.30 -1.57
C ALA A 237 -11.36 2.96 -1.70
N TYR A 238 -11.83 2.09 -2.61
CA TYR A 238 -11.28 0.76 -2.84
C TYR A 238 -9.77 0.76 -3.14
N LEU A 239 -9.29 1.69 -3.98
CA LEU A 239 -7.87 1.84 -4.32
C LEU A 239 -7.16 2.94 -3.48
N GLY A 240 -7.86 3.51 -2.50
CA GLY A 240 -7.44 4.71 -1.77
C GLY A 240 -7.17 4.47 -0.30
N ASN A 241 -7.92 5.16 0.56
CA ASN A 241 -7.72 5.23 2.00
C ASN A 241 -8.28 4.04 2.81
N ARG A 242 -8.77 2.96 2.18
CA ARG A 242 -9.30 1.81 2.93
C ARG A 242 -8.24 1.16 3.82
N ILE A 243 -8.62 0.57 4.95
CA ILE A 243 -7.66 -0.12 5.84
C ILE A 243 -6.96 -1.26 5.09
N ARG A 244 -5.64 -1.38 5.24
CA ARG A 244 -4.81 -2.30 4.44
C ARG A 244 -4.61 -3.60 5.19
N PRO A 245 -4.76 -4.77 4.54
CA PRO A 245 -4.42 -6.03 5.19
C PRO A 245 -2.91 -6.16 5.40
N ARG A 246 -2.50 -7.06 6.30
CA ARG A 246 -1.10 -7.44 6.45
C ARG A 246 -0.57 -8.01 5.13
N GLY A 247 0.69 -7.74 4.82
CA GLY A 247 1.37 -8.34 3.67
C GLY A 247 1.30 -7.52 2.40
N VAL A 248 0.69 -6.33 2.41
CA VAL A 248 0.54 -5.49 1.21
C VAL A 248 1.40 -4.24 1.27
N VAL A 249 1.76 -3.74 0.09
CA VAL A 249 2.45 -2.46 -0.07
C VAL A 249 1.43 -1.34 -0.24
N GLU A 250 1.71 -0.20 0.37
CA GLU A 250 0.90 1.00 0.29
C GLU A 250 1.75 2.26 0.05
N LYS A 251 1.10 3.35 -0.33
CA LYS A 251 1.75 4.62 -0.67
C LYS A 251 0.74 5.76 -0.65
N CYS A 252 1.23 7.00 -0.71
CA CYS A 252 0.40 8.15 -1.04
C CYS A 252 -0.30 7.95 -2.40
N THR A 253 -1.60 8.18 -2.42
CA THR A 253 -2.49 8.09 -3.60
C THR A 253 -3.07 9.45 -3.98
N PHE A 254 -2.40 10.55 -3.60
CA PHE A 254 -2.92 11.92 -3.73
C PHE A 254 -4.32 12.09 -3.13
N CYS A 255 -4.64 11.33 -2.08
CA CYS A 255 -5.97 11.29 -1.48
C CYS A 255 -7.04 11.09 -2.58
N LEU A 256 -6.91 10.04 -3.42
CA LEU A 256 -7.78 9.82 -4.59
C LEU A 256 -9.28 9.90 -4.24
N ARG A 257 -9.65 9.53 -3.00
CA ARG A 257 -11.01 9.66 -2.47
C ARG A 257 -11.48 11.11 -2.50
N ARG A 258 -10.64 12.06 -2.10
CA ARG A 258 -10.94 13.49 -2.04
C ARG A 258 -10.90 14.14 -3.42
N VAL A 259 -9.80 13.96 -4.14
CA VAL A 259 -9.52 14.73 -5.37
C VAL A 259 -10.47 14.40 -6.52
N ARG A 260 -10.89 13.14 -6.64
CA ARG A 260 -11.89 12.71 -7.62
C ARG A 260 -13.30 13.24 -7.33
N GLN A 261 -13.50 13.91 -6.19
CA GLN A 261 -14.73 14.58 -5.79
C GLN A 261 -14.57 16.10 -5.67
N GLY A 262 -13.48 16.66 -6.21
CA GLY A 262 -13.23 18.11 -6.19
C GLY A 262 -12.69 18.67 -4.87
N MET A 263 -12.36 17.81 -3.90
CA MET A 263 -11.72 18.24 -2.65
C MET A 263 -10.20 18.25 -2.76
N GLN A 264 -9.53 19.04 -1.93
CA GLN A 264 -8.07 19.06 -1.88
C GLN A 264 -7.52 17.86 -1.08
N PRO A 265 -6.28 17.40 -1.34
CA PRO A 265 -5.65 16.39 -0.49
C PRO A 265 -5.53 16.88 0.96
N ALA A 266 -5.71 15.98 1.93
CA ALA A 266 -5.67 16.34 3.35
C ALA A 266 -4.34 17.02 3.77
N CYS A 267 -3.22 16.61 3.15
CA CYS A 267 -1.92 17.21 3.43
C CYS A 267 -1.79 18.66 2.91
N VAL A 268 -2.59 19.05 1.91
CA VAL A 268 -2.67 20.42 1.38
C VAL A 268 -3.54 21.27 2.30
N GLU A 269 -4.73 20.79 2.66
CA GLU A 269 -5.68 21.54 3.50
C GLU A 269 -5.13 21.85 4.89
N VAL A 270 -4.40 20.92 5.50
CA VAL A 270 -3.84 21.11 6.85
C VAL A 270 -2.58 21.99 6.87
N CYS A 271 -2.04 22.37 5.71
CA CYS A 271 -0.77 23.11 5.63
C CYS A 271 -0.99 24.60 5.99
N PRO A 272 -0.46 25.07 7.14
CA PRO A 272 -0.76 26.44 7.60
C PRO A 272 -0.10 27.53 6.74
N THR A 273 0.97 27.21 6.01
CA THR A 273 1.75 28.19 5.23
C THR A 273 1.39 28.21 3.75
N GLY A 274 0.50 27.33 3.29
CA GLY A 274 0.23 27.15 1.86
C GLY A 274 1.45 26.67 1.07
N SER A 275 2.42 26.02 1.73
CA SER A 275 3.61 25.45 1.08
C SER A 275 3.24 24.36 0.08
N ARG A 276 2.14 23.65 0.30
CA ARG A 276 1.69 22.54 -0.54
C ARG A 276 0.58 23.02 -1.46
N VAL A 277 0.75 22.83 -2.76
CA VAL A 277 -0.22 23.20 -3.79
C VAL A 277 -0.51 21.99 -4.65
N PHE A 278 -1.77 21.75 -4.94
CA PHE A 278 -2.21 20.60 -5.72
C PHE A 278 -3.25 21.03 -6.75
N GLY A 279 -3.22 20.42 -7.93
CA GLY A 279 -4.17 20.74 -8.98
C GLY A 279 -3.98 19.92 -10.25
N ASN A 280 -4.80 20.25 -11.25
CA ASN A 280 -4.72 19.69 -12.59
C ASN A 280 -3.73 20.48 -13.44
N VAL A 281 -2.61 19.87 -13.84
CA VAL A 281 -1.59 20.56 -14.66
C VAL A 281 -2.09 20.97 -16.04
N ARG A 282 -3.13 20.29 -16.55
CA ARG A 282 -3.75 20.58 -17.84
C ARG A 282 -4.70 21.78 -17.81
N ASP A 283 -5.11 22.22 -16.62
CA ASP A 283 -5.95 23.41 -16.48
C ASP A 283 -5.05 24.66 -16.35
N PRO A 284 -5.06 25.58 -17.34
CA PRO A 284 -4.25 26.80 -17.30
C PRO A 284 -4.60 27.72 -16.14
N LYS A 285 -5.80 27.61 -15.58
CA LYS A 285 -6.25 28.41 -14.42
C LYS A 285 -5.82 27.78 -13.09
N SER A 286 -5.26 26.58 -13.11
CA SER A 286 -4.86 25.90 -11.87
C SER A 286 -3.64 26.59 -11.24
N PRO A 287 -3.57 26.66 -9.89
CA PRO A 287 -2.41 27.21 -9.20
C PRO A 287 -1.09 26.50 -9.54
N ILE A 288 -1.16 25.21 -9.85
CA ILE A 288 0.03 24.44 -10.23
C ILE A 288 0.54 24.82 -11.61
N HIS A 289 -0.34 25.06 -12.59
CA HIS A 289 0.05 25.54 -13.91
C HIS A 289 0.77 26.89 -13.82
N TYR A 290 0.25 27.80 -12.99
CA TYR A 290 0.94 29.06 -12.70
C TYR A 290 2.34 28.83 -12.10
N ILE A 291 2.47 27.95 -11.10
CA ILE A 291 3.78 27.68 -10.46
C ILE A 291 4.79 27.13 -11.47
N LEU A 292 4.39 26.18 -12.31
CA LEU A 292 5.29 25.56 -13.28
C LEU A 292 5.78 26.54 -14.36
N ASN A 293 4.97 27.55 -14.72
CA ASN A 293 5.34 28.53 -15.73
C ASN A 293 6.08 29.77 -15.17
N ASN A 294 5.87 30.10 -13.89
CA ASN A 294 6.32 31.39 -13.33
C ASN A 294 7.35 31.26 -12.19
N LYS A 295 7.54 30.08 -11.61
CA LYS A 295 8.47 29.88 -10.50
C LYS A 295 9.66 29.03 -10.90
N ARG A 296 10.74 29.15 -10.12
CA ARG A 296 11.88 28.24 -10.21
C ARG A 296 11.46 26.88 -9.67
N VAL A 297 11.45 25.88 -10.55
CA VAL A 297 11.08 24.51 -10.24
C VAL A 297 12.32 23.65 -10.13
N TYR A 298 12.34 22.81 -9.10
CA TYR A 298 13.32 21.77 -8.87
C TYR A 298 12.65 20.41 -8.98
N ILE A 299 13.21 19.52 -9.80
CA ILE A 299 12.77 18.15 -9.96
C ILE A 299 13.65 17.26 -9.09
N PHE A 300 13.03 16.58 -8.12
CA PHE A 300 13.79 15.71 -7.23
C PHE A 300 14.18 14.41 -7.93
N LYS A 301 15.48 14.09 -7.89
CA LYS A 301 16.09 12.91 -8.54
C LYS A 301 15.75 12.82 -10.03
N GLU A 302 15.96 13.91 -10.76
CA GLU A 302 15.71 13.99 -12.19
C GLU A 302 16.50 12.93 -12.97
N GLU A 303 17.72 12.62 -12.52
CA GLU A 303 18.62 11.61 -13.08
C GLU A 303 18.01 10.20 -13.13
N ALA A 304 17.00 9.92 -12.30
CA ALA A 304 16.31 8.63 -12.29
C ALA A 304 15.31 8.46 -13.47
N GLY A 305 15.07 9.50 -14.28
CA GLY A 305 14.25 9.42 -15.50
C GLY A 305 12.78 9.04 -15.27
N THR A 306 12.24 9.30 -14.06
CA THR A 306 10.88 8.87 -13.70
C THR A 306 9.78 9.83 -14.16
N ILE A 307 10.14 11.06 -14.56
CA ILE A 307 9.20 12.13 -14.96
C ILE A 307 8.13 12.33 -13.86
N PRO A 308 8.50 12.87 -12.69
CA PRO A 308 7.59 13.01 -11.55
C PRO A 308 6.50 14.06 -11.81
N ARG A 309 5.32 13.87 -11.19
CA ARG A 309 4.24 14.87 -11.12
C ARG A 309 4.21 15.58 -9.77
N PHE A 310 5.37 15.64 -9.13
CA PHE A 310 5.55 16.31 -7.87
C PHE A 310 6.80 17.17 -8.02
N TYR A 311 6.59 18.46 -7.88
CA TYR A 311 7.57 19.50 -8.20
C TYR A 311 7.90 20.25 -6.93
N TYR A 312 9.16 20.60 -6.74
CA TYR A 312 9.57 21.49 -5.67
C TYR A 312 9.77 22.89 -6.26
N CYS A 313 9.46 23.93 -5.50
CA CYS A 313 9.64 25.30 -5.96
C CYS A 313 10.11 26.23 -4.85
N PHE A 314 10.58 27.40 -5.25
CA PHE A 314 11.00 28.49 -4.36
C PHE A 314 10.25 29.76 -4.78
N ASP A 315 9.93 30.61 -3.81
CA ASP A 315 9.55 31.99 -4.14
C ASP A 315 10.82 32.73 -4.53
N VAL A 316 10.77 33.41 -5.68
CA VAL A 316 11.86 34.27 -6.18
C VAL A 316 11.66 35.67 -5.63
#